data_AF-A0A2E6PWX1-F1
#
_entry.id   AF-A0A2E6PWX1-F1
#
_cell.length_a   1.000
_cell.length_b   1.000
_cell.length_c   1.000
_cell.angle_alpha   90.00
_cell.angle_beta   90.00
_cell.angle_gamma   90.00
#
_symmetry.space_group_name_H-M   'P 1'
#
loop_
_entity.id
_entity.type
_entity.pdbx_description
1 polymer ?
#
loop_
_entity_poly.entity_id
_entity_poly.type
_entity_poly.pdbx_seq_one_letter_code
_entity_poly.pdbx_strand_id
1 'polypeptide(L)' 'MNNNKEFLFGKRAYRIMGLGIALIVLGFVLMTGGGSDDPNVFNPEIYSPIRIRVAPTLVLGGFAVLVVAILATKKK' A
#
# COMPACT_ATOMS: atom_id res chain seq x y z
N MET A 1 -14.80 -34.75 8.22
CA MET A 1 -14.93 -33.45 7.53
C MET A 1 -13.61 -33.18 6.80
N ASN A 2 -13.60 -33.22 5.47
CA ASN A 2 -12.40 -32.92 4.69
C ASN A 2 -12.22 -31.40 4.69
N ASN A 3 -11.27 -30.91 5.49
CA ASN A 3 -10.91 -29.49 5.59
C ASN A 3 -10.05 -29.07 4.38
N ASN A 4 -10.58 -29.25 3.17
CA ASN A 4 -9.95 -28.73 1.96
C ASN A 4 -10.06 -27.21 2.00
N LYS A 5 -8.98 -26.55 2.42
CA LYS A 5 -8.83 -25.10 2.32
C LYS A 5 -8.78 -24.72 0.84
N GLU A 6 -9.94 -24.55 0.22
CA GLU A 6 -10.02 -23.92 -1.09
C GLU A 6 -9.64 -22.45 -0.94
N PHE A 7 -8.45 -22.13 -1.43
CA PHE A 7 -8.01 -20.76 -1.55
C PHE A 7 -8.83 -20.07 -2.64
N LEU A 8 -9.38 -18.88 -2.34
CA LEU A 8 -10.16 -18.06 -3.28
C LEU A 8 -9.36 -17.68 -4.54
N PHE A 9 -8.04 -17.62 -4.41
CA PHE A 9 -7.11 -17.23 -5.46
C PHE A 9 -5.94 -18.23 -5.55
N GLY A 10 -5.27 -18.29 -6.70
CA GLY A 10 -4.05 -19.10 -6.84
C GLY A 10 -2.88 -18.58 -5.98
N LYS A 11 -1.95 -19.46 -5.59
CA LYS A 11 -0.75 -19.11 -4.79
C LYS A 11 0.04 -17.93 -5.36
N ARG A 12 0.08 -17.79 -6.70
CA ARG A 12 0.74 -16.66 -7.39
C ARG A 12 0.05 -15.33 -7.11
N ALA A 13 -1.29 -15.31 -7.11
CA ALA A 13 -2.08 -14.12 -6.85
C ALA A 13 -1.82 -13.58 -5.44
N TYR A 14 -1.81 -14.46 -4.43
CA TYR A 14 -1.52 -14.08 -3.05
C TYR A 14 -0.12 -13.46 -2.88
N ARG A 15 0.88 -13.92 -3.63
CA ARG A 15 2.23 -13.30 -3.62
C ARG A 15 2.18 -11.87 -4.18
N ILE A 16 1.45 -11.64 -5.28
CA ILE A 16 1.29 -10.30 -5.87
C ILE A 16 0.48 -9.40 -4.94
N MET A 17 -0.55 -9.94 -4.28
CA MET A 17 -1.31 -9.20 -3.26
C MET A 17 -0.42 -8.78 -2.10
N GLY A 18 0.46 -9.67 -1.61
CA GLY A 18 1.44 -9.35 -0.58
C GLY A 18 2.36 -8.19 -0.97
N LEU A 19 2.81 -8.16 -2.24
CA LEU A 19 3.60 -7.05 -2.76
C LEU A 19 2.81 -5.73 -2.77
N GLY A 20 1.54 -5.76 -3.21
CA GLY A 20 0.67 -4.58 -3.19
C GLY A 20 0.46 -4.01 -1.78
N ILE A 21 0.25 -4.88 -0.79
CA ILE A 21 0.15 -4.49 0.62
C ILE A 21 1.46 -3.86 1.11
N ALA A 22 2.61 -4.46 0.78
CA ALA A 22 3.91 -3.92 1.17
C ALA A 22 4.15 -2.51 0.61
N LEU A 23 3.75 -2.24 -0.63
CA LEU A 23 3.83 -0.92 -1.24
C LEU A 23 2.93 0.11 -0.53
N ILE A 24 1.71 -0.28 -0.16
CA ILE A 24 0.78 0.58 0.59
C ILE A 24 1.37 0.92 1.96
N VAL A 25 1.85 -0.08 2.69
CA VAL A 25 2.47 0.12 4.01
C VAL A 25 3.68 1.03 3.90
N LEU A 26 4.57 0.79 2.92
CA LEU A 26 5.73 1.65 2.69
C LEU A 26 5.32 3.09 2.37
N GLY A 27 4.30 3.27 1.52
CA GLY A 27 3.75 4.59 1.22
C GLY A 27 3.27 5.31 2.47
N PHE A 28 2.49 4.66 3.34
CA PHE A 28 2.05 5.26 4.61
C PHE A 28 3.22 5.57 5.55
N VAL A 29 4.22 4.69 5.63
CA VAL A 29 5.43 4.93 6.44
C VAL A 29 6.16 6.18 5.93
N LEU A 30 6.30 6.37 4.61
CA LEU A 30 6.93 7.56 4.03
C LEU A 30 6.15 8.85 4.30
N MET A 31 4.84 8.78 4.59
CA MET A 31 4.05 9.95 4.99
C MET A 31 4.36 10.38 6.44
N THR A 32 4.85 9.47 7.29
CA THR A 32 5.06 9.75 8.72
C THR A 32 6.16 10.77 8.97
N GLY A 33 5.87 11.80 9.77
CA GLY A 33 6.78 12.89 10.14
C GLY A 33 6.36 14.25 9.55
N GLY A 34 7.19 15.28 9.77
CA GLY A 34 6.84 16.66 9.44
C GLY A 34 5.92 17.33 10.45
N GLY A 35 5.45 16.62 11.48
CA GLY A 35 4.78 17.25 12.62
C GLY A 35 5.69 18.29 13.29
N SER A 36 5.09 19.33 13.87
CA SER A 36 5.78 20.22 14.79
C SER A 36 5.56 19.73 16.21
N ASP A 37 6.62 19.72 17.02
CA ASP A 37 6.52 19.39 18.45
C ASP A 37 5.82 20.53 19.24
N ASP A 38 5.90 21.76 18.74
CA ASP A 38 5.17 22.92 19.27
C ASP A 38 4.07 23.33 18.27
N PRO A 39 2.78 23.27 18.65
CA PRO A 39 1.67 23.63 17.77
C PRO A 39 1.66 25.10 17.32
N ASN A 40 2.45 25.97 17.96
CA ASN A 40 2.60 27.37 17.58
C ASN A 40 3.72 27.60 16.54
N VAL A 41 4.52 26.57 16.24
CA VAL A 41 5.61 26.63 15.29
C VAL A 41 5.26 25.81 14.06
N PHE A 42 5.35 26.42 12.87
CA PHE A 42 5.10 25.72 11.62
C PHE A 42 6.36 24.95 11.19
N ASN A 43 6.25 23.63 11.00
CA ASN A 43 7.34 22.81 10.45
C ASN A 43 7.21 22.71 8.90
N PRO A 44 8.14 23.32 8.12
CA PRO A 44 8.08 23.27 6.66
C PRO A 44 8.28 21.87 6.06
N GLU A 45 8.78 20.90 6.83
CA GLU A 45 8.96 19.52 6.37
C GLU A 45 7.65 18.79 6.05
N ILE A 46 6.49 19.32 6.48
CA ILE A 46 5.17 18.84 6.04
C ILE A 46 5.05 18.91 4.52
N TYR A 47 5.62 19.95 3.90
CA TYR A 47 5.59 20.16 2.46
C TYR A 47 6.68 19.40 1.69
N SER A 48 7.34 18.43 2.34
CA SER A 48 8.33 17.59 1.67
C SER A 48 7.74 16.92 0.42
N PRO A 49 8.39 17.02 -0.75
CA PRO A 49 7.92 16.39 -1.98
C PRO A 49 7.81 14.86 -1.85
N ILE A 50 8.59 14.26 -0.93
CA ILE A 50 8.50 12.83 -0.63
C ILE A 50 7.13 12.47 -0.02
N ARG A 51 6.62 13.31 0.90
CA ARG A 51 5.38 13.06 1.64
C ARG A 51 4.14 13.38 0.80
N ILE A 52 4.21 14.46 0.01
CA ILE A 52 3.04 14.96 -0.73
C ILE A 52 2.89 14.30 -2.10
N ARG A 53 3.98 13.89 -2.74
CA ARG A 53 3.94 13.32 -4.09
C ARG A 53 4.33 11.85 -4.11
N VAL A 54 5.50 11.50 -3.59
CA VAL A 54 6.05 10.14 -3.73
C VAL A 54 5.28 9.13 -2.88
N ALA A 55 4.94 9.48 -1.65
CA ALA A 55 4.25 8.58 -0.76
C ALA A 55 2.81 8.26 -1.22
N PRO A 56 1.96 9.24 -1.62
CA PRO A 56 0.64 8.95 -2.18
C PRO A 56 0.69 8.15 -3.48
N THR A 57 1.65 8.40 -4.37
CA THR A 57 1.76 7.64 -5.63
C THR A 57 2.15 6.18 -5.36
N LEU A 58 2.99 5.91 -4.35
CA LEU A 58 3.29 4.56 -3.87
C LEU A 58 2.04 3.84 -3.35
N VAL A 59 1.23 4.52 -2.53
CA VAL A 59 -0.03 3.96 -2.01
C VAL A 59 -0.99 3.63 -3.16
N LEU A 60 -1.21 4.56 -4.09
CA LEU A 60 -2.05 4.34 -5.28
C LEU A 60 -1.52 3.22 -6.17
N GLY A 61 -0.20 3.14 -6.36
CA GLY A 61 0.44 2.05 -7.08
C GLY A 61 0.23 0.69 -6.41
N GLY A 62 0.33 0.63 -5.08
CA GLY A 62 0.01 -0.56 -4.31
C GLY A 62 -1.44 -1.01 -4.47
N PHE A 63 -2.40 -0.08 -4.45
CA PHE A 63 -3.80 -0.38 -4.77
C PHE A 63 -4.00 -0.89 -6.20
N ALA A 64 -3.33 -0.28 -7.18
CA ALA A 64 -3.37 -0.76 -8.57
C ALA A 64 -2.85 -2.20 -8.69
N VAL A 65 -1.76 -2.54 -7.99
CA VAL A 65 -1.22 -3.91 -7.93
C VAL A 65 -2.24 -4.88 -7.32
N LEU A 66 -2.95 -4.49 -6.26
CA LEU A 66 -4.01 -5.31 -5.67
C LEU A 66 -5.17 -5.55 -6.64
N VAL A 67 -5.61 -4.50 -7.32
CA VAL A 67 -6.67 -4.61 -8.35
C VAL A 67 -6.25 -5.57 -9.45
N VAL A 68 -5.02 -5.44 -9.97
CA VAL A 68 -4.48 -6.35 -10.99
C VAL A 68 -4.39 -7.79 -10.47
N ALA A 69 -3.93 -7.99 -9.24
CA ALA A 69 -3.82 -9.33 -8.65
C ALA A 69 -5.18 -10.04 -8.56
N ILE A 70 -6.21 -9.31 -8.13
CA ILE A 70 -7.57 -9.84 -7.99
C ILE A 70 -8.19 -10.11 -9.36
N LEU A 71 -8.13 -9.13 -10.28
CA LEU A 71 -8.74 -9.24 -11.61
C LEU A 71 -8.06 -10.29 -12.48
N ALA A 72 -6.73 -10.37 -12.47
CA ALA A 72 -5.97 -11.37 -13.23
C ALA A 72 -6.26 -12.81 -12.74
N THR A 73 -6.67 -12.97 -11.48
CA THR A 73 -7.00 -14.29 -10.92
C THR A 73 -8.47 -14.66 -11.12
N LYS A 74 -9.34 -13.69 -11.42
CA LYS A 74 -10.75 -13.93 -11.74
C LYS A 74 -10.97 -14.58 -13.11
N LYS A 75 -9.91 -14.85 -13.89
CA LYS A 75 -10.03 -15.55 -15.17
C LYS A 75 -10.27 -17.05 -14.91
N LYS A 76 -11.55 -17.38 -14.74
CA LYS A 76 -12.08 -18.74 -14.74
C LYS A 76 -12.20 -19.24 -16.18
#